data_AF-A0A3D5CD49-F1
#
_entry.id   AF-A0A3D5CD49-F1
#
_cell.length_a   1.000
_cell.length_b   1.000
_cell.length_c   1.000
_cell.angle_alpha   90.00
_cell.angle_beta   90.00
_cell.angle_gamma   90.00
#
_symmetry.space_group_name_H-M   'P 1'
#
loop_
_entity.id
_entity.type
_entity.pdbx_description
1 polymer ?
#
loop_
_entity_poly.entity_id
_entity_poly.type
_entity_poly.pdbx_seq_one_letter_code
_entity_poly.pdbx_strand_id
1 'polypeptide(L)'
;MLLTGFEPFAGDQTNPSGDAVVRLGAAWNGPARLVTAVLPVDFARAGAELIELVATHRPDVVIATGLAGGRDAITPERIAVNLRDARIPDNAGHQPVDTASIPGAPLAYASSLPVKAIATEIAASGIPASVSLSA
;
A
#
# COMPACT_ATOMS: atom_id res chain seq x y z
N MET A 1 3.61 -13.37 -6.28
CA MET A 1 2.94 -12.22 -5.63
C MET A 1 3.99 -11.26 -5.12
N LEU A 2 3.72 -9.96 -5.18
CA LEU A 2 4.50 -8.92 -4.52
C LEU A 2 3.66 -8.30 -3.42
N LEU A 3 4.20 -8.24 -2.20
CA LEU A 3 3.58 -7.60 -1.05
C LEU A 3 4.49 -6.50 -0.52
N THR A 4 3.98 -5.27 -0.44
CA THR A 4 4.76 -4.14 0.07
C THR A 4 4.14 -3.51 1.31
N GLY A 5 4.98 -2.96 2.17
CA GLY A 5 4.61 -2.08 3.27
C GLY A 5 5.49 -0.82 3.23
N PHE A 6 5.39 0.04 4.23
CA PHE A 6 6.20 1.25 4.34
C PHE A 6 7.09 1.25 5.57
N GLU A 7 8.21 1.98 5.49
CA GLU A 7 9.06 2.32 6.65
C GLU A 7 8.32 3.26 7.63
N PRO A 8 8.87 3.48 8.84
CA PRO A 8 8.35 4.48 9.78
C PRO A 8 8.42 5.91 9.21
N PHE A 9 7.48 6.76 9.63
CA PHE A 9 7.40 8.16 9.20
C PHE A 9 6.83 9.03 10.32
N ALA A 10 6.85 10.36 10.13
CA ALA A 10 6.26 11.32 11.07
C ALA A 10 6.77 11.21 12.53
N GLY A 11 7.98 10.69 12.73
CA GLY A 11 8.60 10.49 14.05
C GLY A 11 8.22 9.17 14.73
N ASP A 12 7.40 8.33 14.11
CA ASP A 12 7.10 6.99 14.61
C ASP A 12 8.35 6.09 14.53
N GLN A 13 8.50 5.19 15.50
CA GLN A 13 9.61 4.23 15.52
C GLN A 13 9.34 2.99 14.66
N THR A 14 8.07 2.72 14.37
CA THR A 14 7.62 1.52 13.66
C THR A 14 6.50 1.88 12.70
N ASN A 15 6.30 1.05 11.68
CA ASN A 15 5.14 1.14 10.81
C ASN A 15 4.52 -0.26 10.70
N PRO A 16 3.30 -0.48 11.22
CA PRO A 16 2.66 -1.80 11.21
C PRO A 16 2.55 -2.42 9.82
N SER A 17 2.48 -1.63 8.75
CA SER A 17 2.47 -2.16 7.39
C SER A 17 3.80 -2.83 7.04
N GLY A 18 4.95 -2.17 7.29
CA GLY A 18 6.27 -2.75 7.10
C GLY A 18 6.51 -3.98 7.99
N ASP A 19 6.14 -3.88 9.27
CA ASP A 19 6.30 -4.97 10.23
C ASP A 19 5.50 -6.23 9.82
N ALA A 20 4.25 -6.04 9.37
CA ALA A 20 3.41 -7.13 8.90
C ALA A 20 3.99 -7.82 7.67
N VAL A 21 4.53 -7.05 6.72
CA VAL A 21 5.15 -7.58 5.50
C VAL A 21 6.41 -8.39 5.81
N VAL A 22 7.26 -7.91 6.72
CA VAL A 22 8.46 -8.64 7.16
C VAL A 22 8.08 -9.95 7.84
N ARG A 23 7.12 -9.90 8.79
CA ARG A 23 6.67 -11.09 9.52
C ARG A 23 6.04 -12.14 8.61
N LEU A 24 5.18 -11.72 7.67
CA LEU A 24 4.56 -12.64 6.72
C LEU A 24 5.60 -13.25 5.79
N GLY A 25 6.55 -12.47 5.28
CA GLY A 25 7.63 -12.97 4.43
C GLY A 25 8.46 -14.04 5.11
N ALA A 26 8.81 -13.85 6.39
CA ALA A 26 9.59 -14.82 7.17
C ALA A 26 8.83 -16.11 7.49
N ALA A 27 7.50 -16.04 7.61
CA ALA A 27 6.64 -17.17 7.96
C ALA A 27 5.90 -17.78 6.75
N TRP A 28 6.16 -17.30 5.54
CA TRP A 28 5.38 -17.66 4.37
C TRP A 28 5.56 -19.14 4.00
N ASN A 29 4.45 -19.88 4.01
CA ASN A 29 4.38 -21.28 3.60
C ASN A 29 3.29 -21.54 2.55
N GLY A 30 2.75 -20.46 1.96
CA GLY A 30 1.71 -20.54 0.94
C GLY A 30 2.23 -21.09 -0.39
N PRO A 31 1.32 -21.58 -1.25
CA PRO A 31 1.69 -22.26 -2.49
C PRO A 31 2.30 -21.33 -3.55
N ALA A 32 2.05 -20.02 -3.46
CA ALA A 32 2.58 -19.03 -4.38
C ALA A 32 3.94 -18.50 -3.91
N ARG A 33 4.85 -18.19 -4.84
CA ARG A 33 6.06 -17.42 -4.51
C ARG A 33 5.66 -16.03 -4.02
N LEU A 34 6.07 -15.69 -2.80
CA LEU A 34 5.90 -14.36 -2.22
C LEU A 34 7.23 -13.61 -2.28
N VAL A 35 7.20 -12.40 -2.86
CA VAL A 35 8.25 -11.40 -2.73
C VAL A 35 7.73 -10.30 -1.82
N THR A 36 8.53 -9.87 -0.86
CA THR A 36 8.19 -8.81 0.09
C THR A 36 9.15 -7.64 -0.04
N ALA A 37 8.65 -6.42 0.18
CA ALA A 37 9.50 -5.23 0.26
C ALA A 37 8.92 -4.20 1.25
N VAL A 38 9.79 -3.45 1.91
CA VAL A 38 9.42 -2.27 2.69
C VAL A 38 9.88 -1.05 1.90
N LEU A 39 8.93 -0.23 1.47
CA LEU A 39 9.17 0.96 0.66
C LEU A 39 9.47 2.17 1.54
N PRO A 40 10.25 3.16 1.05
CA PRO A 40 10.47 4.40 1.77
C PRO A 40 9.18 5.23 1.82
N VAL A 41 9.02 6.05 2.86
CA VAL A 41 7.97 7.09 2.86
C VAL A 41 8.54 8.32 2.18
N ASP A 42 8.55 8.26 0.85
CA ASP A 42 9.14 9.25 -0.05
C ASP A 42 8.36 9.27 -1.38
N PHE A 43 7.78 10.42 -1.72
CA PHE A 43 6.91 10.57 -2.90
C PHE A 43 7.62 10.32 -4.24
N ALA A 44 8.94 10.52 -4.31
CA ALA A 44 9.72 10.31 -5.52
C ALA A 44 10.20 8.85 -5.61
N ARG A 45 10.72 8.30 -4.50
CA ARG A 45 11.36 6.98 -4.50
C ARG A 45 10.39 5.81 -4.41
N ALA A 46 9.35 5.89 -3.59
CA ALA A 46 8.46 4.74 -3.34
C ALA A 46 7.82 4.20 -4.62
N GLY A 47 7.34 5.10 -5.49
CA GLY A 47 6.75 4.72 -6.77
C GLY A 47 7.77 4.12 -7.74
N ALA A 48 8.99 4.66 -7.79
CA ALA A 48 10.06 4.15 -8.64
C ALA A 48 10.51 2.75 -8.21
N GLU A 49 10.71 2.53 -6.91
CA GLU A 49 11.09 1.24 -6.35
C GLU A 49 9.99 0.19 -6.57
N LEU A 50 8.71 0.55 -6.39
CA LEU A 50 7.60 -0.36 -6.69
C LEU A 50 7.59 -0.78 -8.17
N ILE A 51 7.80 0.16 -9.10
CA ILE A 51 7.87 -0.12 -10.53
C ILE A 51 9.04 -1.08 -10.84
N GLU A 52 10.20 -0.86 -10.24
CA GLU A 52 11.37 -1.72 -10.40
C GLU A 52 11.13 -3.14 -9.88
N LEU A 53 10.50 -3.28 -8.70
CA LEU A 53 10.12 -4.57 -8.13
C LEU A 53 9.14 -5.32 -9.05
N VAL A 54 8.16 -4.62 -9.61
CA VAL A 54 7.22 -5.21 -10.58
C VAL A 54 7.94 -5.65 -11.85
N ALA A 55 8.84 -4.83 -12.40
CA ALA A 55 9.61 -5.19 -13.60
C ALA A 55 10.53 -6.38 -13.37
N THR A 56 11.18 -6.44 -12.20
CA THR A 56 12.15 -7.49 -11.82
C THR A 56 11.46 -8.82 -11.56
N HIS A 57 10.40 -8.80 -10.76
CA HIS A 57 9.77 -10.04 -10.27
C HIS A 57 8.57 -10.49 -11.12
N ARG A 58 8.05 -9.62 -11.99
CA ARG A 58 6.87 -9.84 -12.84
C ARG A 58 5.74 -10.56 -12.10
N PRO A 59 5.27 -10.03 -10.96
CA PRO A 59 4.26 -10.70 -10.15
C PRO A 59 2.89 -10.67 -10.84
N ASP A 60 2.11 -11.74 -10.71
CA ASP A 60 0.71 -11.77 -11.17
C ASP A 60 -0.21 -10.89 -10.30
N VAL A 61 0.18 -10.66 -9.05
CA VAL A 61 -0.60 -9.90 -8.04
C VAL A 61 0.36 -9.02 -7.24
N VAL A 62 -0.02 -7.75 -7.10
CA VAL A 62 0.63 -6.77 -6.22
C VAL A 62 -0.36 -6.36 -5.13
N ILE A 63 0.04 -6.44 -3.87
CA ILE A 63 -0.70 -5.91 -2.73
C ILE A 63 0.21 -4.89 -2.05
N ALA A 64 -0.17 -3.61 -2.09
CA ALA A 64 0.51 -2.56 -1.36
C ALA A 64 -0.28 -2.26 -0.09
N THR A 65 0.37 -2.42 1.06
CA THR A 65 -0.20 -2.13 2.38
C THR A 65 0.37 -0.83 2.93
N GLY A 66 -0.41 -0.16 3.77
CA GLY A 66 -0.03 1.10 4.39
C GLY A 66 -0.71 1.26 5.74
N LEU A 67 -0.25 2.23 6.52
CA LEU A 67 -0.85 2.60 7.81
C LEU A 67 -1.86 3.72 7.61
N ALA A 68 -3.11 3.47 8.01
CA ALA A 68 -4.15 4.50 8.10
C ALA A 68 -4.47 4.76 9.59
N GLY A 69 -3.80 5.74 10.18
CA GLY A 69 -3.98 6.10 11.59
C GLY A 69 -5.44 6.45 11.92
N GLY A 70 -5.93 5.91 13.04
CA GLY A 70 -7.30 6.17 13.52
C GLY A 70 -8.39 5.29 12.91
N ARG A 71 -8.09 4.42 11.94
CA ARG A 71 -9.02 3.38 11.47
C ARG A 71 -8.98 2.17 12.40
N ASP A 72 -10.13 1.58 12.67
CA ASP A 72 -10.31 0.39 13.52
C ASP A 72 -10.53 -0.91 12.72
N ALA A 73 -10.45 -0.82 11.38
CA ALA A 73 -10.71 -1.90 10.45
C ALA A 73 -9.68 -1.95 9.30
N ILE A 74 -9.47 -3.15 8.76
CA ILE A 74 -8.71 -3.35 7.53
C ILE A 74 -9.56 -2.87 6.35
N THR A 75 -8.97 -2.04 5.48
CA THR A 75 -9.71 -1.36 4.42
C THR A 75 -9.09 -1.60 3.05
N PRO A 76 -9.54 -2.63 2.31
CA PRO A 76 -9.18 -2.77 0.90
C PRO A 76 -9.67 -1.57 0.09
N GLU A 77 -8.74 -0.85 -0.52
CA GLU A 77 -9.01 0.38 -1.26
C GLU A 77 -9.56 0.07 -2.67
N ARG A 78 -10.68 0.69 -3.02
CA ARG A 78 -11.35 0.48 -4.32
C ARG A 78 -10.79 1.36 -5.43
N ILE A 79 -10.29 2.54 -5.09
CA ILE A 79 -9.95 3.60 -6.05
C ILE A 79 -8.61 4.23 -5.65
N ALA A 80 -7.72 4.39 -6.62
CA ALA A 80 -6.55 5.26 -6.52
C ALA A 80 -6.80 6.53 -7.33
N VAL A 81 -6.65 7.70 -6.71
CA VAL A 81 -6.82 9.01 -7.36
C VAL A 81 -5.45 9.54 -7.78
N ASN A 82 -5.37 10.12 -8.98
CA ASN A 82 -4.18 10.77 -9.52
C ASN A 82 -3.98 12.16 -8.90
N LEU A 83 -3.84 12.22 -7.58
CA LEU A 83 -3.65 13.44 -6.80
C LEU A 83 -2.66 13.15 -5.68
N ARG A 84 -1.76 14.10 -5.43
CA ARG A 84 -0.90 14.18 -4.25
C ARG A 84 -1.20 15.50 -3.56
N ASP A 85 -1.81 15.37 -2.39
CA ASP A 85 -2.11 16.47 -1.48
C ASP A 85 -1.72 16.06 -0.06
N ALA A 86 -0.54 16.49 0.37
CA ALA A 86 0.14 15.98 1.56
C ALA A 86 -0.04 16.91 2.76
N ARG A 87 -0.73 16.42 3.80
CA ARG A 87 -0.91 17.16 5.06
C ARG A 87 0.41 17.39 5.83
N ILE A 88 1.37 16.47 5.69
CA ILE A 88 2.70 16.51 6.31
C ILE A 88 3.76 16.19 5.25
N PRO A 89 5.02 16.63 5.43
CA PRO A 89 6.11 16.21 4.55
C PRO A 89 6.39 14.71 4.68
N ASP A 90 6.90 14.13 3.60
CA ASP A 90 7.51 12.79 3.60
C ASP A 90 8.88 12.79 4.32
N ASN A 91 9.54 11.62 4.40
CA ASN A 91 10.83 11.50 5.09
C ASN A 91 11.98 12.24 4.38
N ALA A 92 11.80 12.65 3.12
CA ALA A 92 12.74 13.47 2.36
C ALA A 92 12.40 14.97 2.41
N GLY A 93 11.34 15.36 3.13
CA GLY A 93 10.92 16.74 3.28
C GLY A 93 9.98 17.25 2.18
N HIS A 94 9.52 16.40 1.26
CA HIS A 94 8.59 16.82 0.21
C HIS A 94 7.16 16.85 0.73
N GLN A 95 6.46 17.95 0.44
CA GLN A 95 5.06 18.14 0.80
C GLN A 95 4.27 18.66 -0.42
N PRO A 96 3.93 17.79 -1.39
CA PRO A 96 3.15 18.19 -2.55
C PRO A 96 1.76 18.70 -2.15
N VAL A 97 1.28 19.73 -2.86
CA VAL A 97 -0.05 20.31 -2.68
C VAL A 97 -0.71 20.40 -4.06
N ASP A 98 -1.87 19.77 -4.21
CA ASP A 98 -2.65 19.75 -5.47
C ASP A 98 -1.84 19.40 -6.74
N THR A 99 -0.98 18.38 -6.65
CA THR A 99 -0.19 17.92 -7.80
C THR A 99 -0.65 16.55 -8.30
N ALA A 100 -0.52 16.29 -9.61
CA ALA A 100 -0.80 14.97 -10.16
C ALA A 100 0.27 13.95 -9.72
N SER A 101 -0.16 12.72 -9.41
CA SER A 101 0.77 11.61 -9.19
C SER A 101 1.54 11.21 -10.45
N ILE A 102 0.86 11.21 -11.59
CA ILE A 102 1.43 11.01 -12.93
C ILE A 102 0.80 12.05 -13.85
N PRO A 103 1.58 13.04 -14.35
CA PRO A 103 1.07 14.04 -15.29
C PRO A 103 0.42 13.40 -16.53
N GLY A 104 -0.77 13.85 -16.88
CA GLY A 104 -1.52 13.37 -18.06
C GLY A 104 -2.21 12.01 -17.90
N ALA A 105 -2.06 11.32 -16.77
CA ALA A 105 -2.81 10.09 -16.50
C ALA A 105 -4.29 10.39 -16.14
N PRO A 106 -5.21 9.42 -16.32
CA PRO A 106 -6.59 9.51 -15.86
C PRO A 106 -6.71 9.94 -14.41
N LEU A 107 -7.84 10.58 -14.06
CA LEU A 107 -8.10 11.06 -12.69
C LEU A 107 -8.06 9.93 -11.66
N ALA A 108 -8.50 8.73 -12.03
CA ALA A 108 -8.55 7.61 -11.11
C ALA A 108 -8.42 6.26 -11.81
N TYR A 109 -7.93 5.29 -11.06
CA TYR A 109 -7.91 3.87 -11.43
C TYR A 109 -8.68 3.07 -10.38
N ALA A 110 -9.48 2.10 -10.84
CA ALA A 110 -10.10 1.13 -9.95
C ALA A 110 -9.08 0.03 -9.59
N SER A 111 -9.11 -0.44 -8.35
CA SER A 111 -8.37 -1.63 -7.94
C SER A 111 -8.84 -2.83 -8.75
N SER A 112 -7.88 -3.61 -9.28
CA SER A 112 -8.15 -4.87 -9.98
C SER A 112 -8.34 -6.05 -9.03
N LEU A 113 -8.11 -5.86 -7.72
CA LEU A 113 -8.35 -6.88 -6.70
C LEU A 113 -9.85 -7.05 -6.44
N PRO A 114 -10.31 -8.26 -6.05
CA PRO A 114 -11.70 -8.49 -5.66
C PRO A 114 -11.98 -7.94 -4.26
N VAL A 115 -11.88 -6.61 -4.08
CA VAL A 115 -11.86 -5.92 -2.78
C VAL A 115 -13.07 -6.23 -1.89
N LYS A 116 -14.24 -6.49 -2.49
CA LYS A 116 -15.45 -6.90 -1.74
C LYS A 116 -15.29 -8.31 -1.17
N ALA A 117 -14.79 -9.27 -1.95
CA ALA A 117 -14.54 -10.62 -1.46
C ALA A 117 -13.47 -10.62 -0.38
N ILE A 118 -12.39 -9.85 -0.56
CA ILE A 118 -11.32 -9.70 0.43
C ILE A 118 -11.88 -9.16 1.75
N ALA A 119 -12.64 -8.07 1.73
CA ALA A 119 -13.23 -7.50 2.93
C ALA A 119 -14.21 -8.48 3.62
N THR A 120 -15.03 -9.19 2.85
CA THR A 120 -15.94 -10.21 3.38
C THR A 120 -15.19 -11.35 4.06
N GLU A 121 -14.11 -11.85 3.46
CA GLU A 121 -13.34 -12.97 4.03
C GLU A 121 -12.59 -12.58 5.30
N ILE A 122 -12.02 -11.37 5.33
CA ILE A 122 -11.37 -10.83 6.54
C ILE A 122 -12.41 -10.69 7.67
N ALA A 123 -13.59 -10.15 7.37
CA ALA A 123 -14.68 -10.01 8.32
C ALA A 123 -15.19 -11.37 8.84
N ALA A 124 -15.32 -12.37 7.95
CA ALA A 124 -15.72 -13.73 8.33
C ALA A 124 -14.70 -14.39 9.29
N SER A 125 -13.45 -13.95 9.26
CA SER A 125 -12.38 -14.39 10.17
C SER A 125 -12.39 -13.65 11.52
N GLY A 126 -13.38 -12.79 11.78
CA GLY A 126 -13.51 -12.03 13.03
C GLY A 126 -12.65 -10.76 13.09
N ILE A 127 -12.07 -10.32 11.97
CA ILE A 127 -11.28 -9.09 11.87
C ILE A 127 -12.15 -8.00 11.24
N PRO A 128 -12.38 -6.84 11.88
CA PRO A 128 -13.15 -5.76 11.26
C PRO A 128 -12.57 -5.36 9.91
N ALA A 129 -13.42 -5.38 8.87
CA ALA A 129 -13.02 -5.00 7.52
C ALA A 129 -14.16 -4.39 6.70
N SER A 130 -13.83 -3.40 5.88
CA SER A 130 -14.77 -2.77 4.94
C SER A 130 -14.04 -2.24 3.72
N VAL A 131 -14.74 -2.10 2.60
CA VAL A 131 -14.13 -1.50 1.39
C VAL A 131 -14.09 0.01 1.55
N SER A 132 -12.93 0.61 1.31
CA SER A 132 -12.74 2.06 1.28
C SER A 132 -12.77 2.61 -0.16
N LEU A 133 -13.19 3.86 -0.29
CA LEU A 133 -13.30 4.59 -1.56
C LEU A 133 -12.26 5.71 -1.70
N SER A 134 -11.40 5.89 -0.69
CA SER A 134 -10.33 6.89 -0.67
C SER A 134 -9.14 6.34 0.10
N ALA A 135 -8.00 6.29 -0.61
CA ALA A 135 -6.68 5.99 -0.08
C ALA A 135 -5.90 7.29 0.17
#